data_AF-A0AA47EJU0-F1
#
_entry.id   AF-A0AA47EJU0-F1
#
_cell.length_a   1.000
_cell.length_b   1.000
_cell.length_c   1.000
_cell.angle_alpha   90.00
_cell.angle_beta   90.00
_cell.angle_gamma   90.00
#
_symmetry.space_group_name_H-M   'P 1'
#
loop_
_entity.id
_entity.type
_entity.pdbx_description
1 polymer ?
#
loop_
_entity_poly.entity_id
_entity_poly.type
_entity_poly.pdbx_seq_one_letter_code
_entity_poly.pdbx_strand_id
1 'polypeptide(L)'
;MKKKIYNKKKFWSGIVFLLLTAISISDTITRFNNLNALRITKYILLDTFGILFGVTEVCRSLSSKCTKEDNQNDDERVKLVKIKSKASAFNFTLGVCFTIVILSMIAWGVTKNDAVLGILICFIIIITIMMFAEIGSYFYHEKRN
;
A
#
# COMPACT_ATOMS: atom_id res chain seq x y z
N MET A 1 11.67 29.87 -11.45
CA MET A 1 10.41 29.18 -11.79
C MET A 1 9.53 29.13 -10.53
N LYS A 2 8.49 29.99 -10.41
CA LYS A 2 7.64 30.01 -9.20
C LYS A 2 6.75 28.76 -9.20
N LYS A 3 7.03 27.78 -8.33
CA LYS A 3 6.18 26.59 -8.15
C LYS A 3 4.85 27.03 -7.53
N LYS A 4 3.76 26.96 -8.30
CA LYS A 4 2.39 27.15 -7.79
C LYS A 4 1.93 25.85 -7.12
N ILE A 5 1.32 25.96 -5.95
CA ILE A 5 0.64 24.85 -5.29
C ILE A 5 -0.78 24.80 -5.84
N TYR A 6 -1.11 23.73 -6.57
CA TYR A 6 -2.40 23.59 -7.23
C TYR A 6 -3.44 22.94 -6.32
N ASN A 7 -3.03 22.00 -5.46
CA ASN A 7 -3.90 21.35 -4.49
C ASN A 7 -3.37 21.50 -3.06
N LYS A 8 -3.86 22.50 -2.33
CA LYS A 8 -3.41 22.79 -0.96
C LYS A 8 -3.70 21.65 0.03
N LYS A 9 -4.84 20.96 -0.10
CA LYS A 9 -5.21 19.87 0.83
C LYS A 9 -4.23 18.69 0.72
N LYS A 10 -3.96 18.22 -0.50
CA LYS A 10 -3.01 17.12 -0.74
C LYS A 10 -1.57 17.50 -0.41
N PHE A 11 -1.20 18.76 -0.62
CA PHE A 11 0.11 19.27 -0.22
C PHE A 11 0.32 19.17 1.29
N TRP A 12 -0.66 19.61 2.10
CA TRP A 12 -0.60 19.51 3.55
C TRP A 12 -0.62 18.06 4.05
N SER A 13 -1.43 17.19 3.43
CA SER A 13 -1.43 15.75 3.73
C SER A 13 -0.04 15.12 3.53
N GLY A 14 0.59 15.36 2.38
CA GLY A 14 1.94 14.87 2.11
C GLY A 14 3.00 15.40 3.08
N ILE A 15 2.91 16.68 3.48
CA ILE A 15 3.80 17.26 4.50
C ILE A 15 3.63 16.59 5.86
N VAL A 16 2.39 16.34 6.29
CA VAL A 16 2.11 15.65 7.56
C VAL A 16 2.71 14.25 7.55
N PHE A 17 2.58 13.51 6.45
CA PHE A 17 3.20 12.19 6.31
C PHE A 17 4.75 12.24 6.36
N LEU A 18 5.36 13.24 5.72
CA LEU A 18 6.82 13.44 5.79
C LEU A 18 7.28 13.82 7.20
N LEU A 19 6.49 14.61 7.92
CA LEU A 19 6.83 15.03 9.28
C LEU A 19 6.69 13.86 10.26
N LEU A 20 5.66 13.03 10.10
CA LEU A 20 5.45 11.83 10.91
C LEU A 20 6.57 10.81 10.71
N THR A 21 7.00 10.59 9.46
CA THR A 21 8.16 9.73 9.15
C THR A 21 9.46 10.28 9.71
N ALA A 22 9.69 11.60 9.65
CA ALA A 22 10.89 12.19 10.25
C ALA A 22 10.97 11.97 11.77
N ILE A 23 9.83 12.06 12.47
CA ILE A 23 9.74 11.76 13.91
C ILE A 23 10.01 10.27 14.17
N SER A 24 9.40 9.39 13.39
CA SER A 24 9.57 7.93 13.48
C SER A 24 11.03 7.51 13.29
N ILE A 25 11.72 8.09 12.31
CA ILE A 25 13.15 7.86 12.06
C ILE A 25 13.99 8.33 13.26
N SER A 26 13.68 9.51 13.81
CA SER A 26 14.40 10.09 14.94
C SER A 26 14.27 9.24 16.21
N ASP A 27 13.06 8.71 16.49
CA ASP A 27 12.82 7.78 17.60
C ASP A 27 13.60 6.47 17.39
N THR A 28 13.58 5.94 16.16
CA THR A 28 14.30 4.71 15.80
C THR A 28 15.81 4.85 16.00
N ILE A 29 16.41 6.00 15.65
CA ILE A 29 17.82 6.28 15.88
C ILE A 29 18.14 6.37 17.38
N THR A 30 17.31 7.09 18.14
CA THR A 30 17.53 7.29 19.59
C THR A 30 17.45 5.98 20.37
N ARG A 31 16.58 5.06 19.95
CA ARG A 31 16.32 3.78 20.63
C ARG A 31 16.97 2.58 19.93
N PHE A 32 17.83 2.83 18.95
CA PHE A 32 18.42 1.81 18.08
C PHE A 32 19.09 0.68 18.87
N ASN A 33 19.80 1.02 19.95
CA ASN A 33 20.55 0.05 20.76
C ASN A 33 19.69 -0.84 21.67
N ASN A 34 18.38 -0.53 21.79
CA ASN A 34 17.46 -1.19 22.71
C ASN A 34 16.29 -1.90 21.97
N LEU A 35 16.32 -1.92 20.63
CA LEU A 35 15.27 -2.49 19.79
C LEU A 35 15.70 -3.84 19.20
N ASN A 36 14.79 -4.83 19.25
CA ASN A 36 14.99 -6.11 18.57
C ASN A 36 15.04 -5.92 17.05
N ALA A 37 15.86 -6.72 16.35
CA ALA A 37 16.03 -6.68 14.90
C ALA A 37 14.70 -6.71 14.11
N LEU A 38 13.72 -7.50 14.56
CA LEU A 38 12.40 -7.58 13.94
C LEU A 38 11.62 -6.25 14.03
N ARG A 39 11.74 -5.50 15.13
CA ARG A 39 11.10 -4.18 15.28
C ARG A 39 11.79 -3.15 14.38
N ILE A 40 13.12 -3.19 14.32
CA ILE A 40 13.90 -2.30 13.44
C ILE A 40 13.46 -2.48 11.98
N THR A 41 13.37 -3.72 11.49
CA THR A 41 12.90 -4.00 10.12
C THR A 41 11.49 -3.48 9.86
N LYS A 42 10.58 -3.60 10.85
CA LYS A 42 9.21 -3.07 10.74
C LYS A 42 9.18 -1.55 10.61
N TYR A 43 9.96 -0.83 11.43
CA TYR A 43 10.02 0.64 11.38
C TYR A 43 10.63 1.12 10.05
N ILE A 44 11.71 0.48 9.59
CA ILE A 44 12.33 0.80 8.29
C ILE A 44 11.33 0.65 7.13
N LEU A 45 10.56 -0.45 7.12
CA LEU A 45 9.51 -0.66 6.13
C LEU A 45 8.46 0.46 6.18
N LEU A 46 7.95 0.77 7.37
CA LEU A 46 6.94 1.80 7.57
C LEU A 46 7.42 3.20 7.15
N ASP A 47 8.65 3.55 7.52
CA ASP A 47 9.27 4.83 7.14
C ASP A 47 9.48 4.93 5.63
N THR A 48 9.89 3.82 4.99
CA THR A 48 10.04 3.76 3.52
C THR A 48 8.70 4.01 2.82
N PHE A 49 7.63 3.36 3.28
CA PHE A 49 6.28 3.59 2.75
C PHE A 49 5.80 5.02 2.99
N GLY A 50 6.03 5.56 4.18
CA GLY A 50 5.61 6.93 4.51
C GLY A 50 6.34 8.00 3.70
N ILE A 51 7.64 7.82 3.43
CA ILE A 51 8.41 8.73 2.55
C ILE A 51 7.89 8.65 1.12
N LEU A 52 7.72 7.44 0.57
CA LEU A 52 7.20 7.25 -0.79
C LEU A 52 5.83 7.91 -0.95
N PHE A 53 4.93 7.71 0.01
CA PHE A 53 3.59 8.30 -0.03
C PHE A 53 3.64 9.83 0.12
N GLY A 54 4.39 10.32 1.12
CA GLY A 54 4.53 11.75 1.41
C GLY A 54 5.14 12.53 0.24
N VAL A 55 6.25 12.05 -0.33
CA VAL A 55 6.88 12.68 -1.51
C VAL A 55 5.94 12.65 -2.70
N THR A 56 5.25 11.53 -2.95
CA THR A 56 4.34 11.41 -4.08
C THR A 56 3.17 12.39 -3.97
N GLU A 57 2.57 12.55 -2.79
CA GLU A 57 1.49 13.52 -2.57
C GLU A 57 1.95 14.97 -2.76
N VAL A 58 3.12 15.32 -2.21
CA VAL A 58 3.71 16.66 -2.38
C VAL A 58 3.99 16.93 -3.86
N CYS A 59 4.63 15.99 -4.58
CA CYS A 59 4.91 16.13 -6.01
C CYS A 59 3.63 16.23 -6.86
N ARG A 60 2.61 15.40 -6.59
CA ARG A 60 1.31 15.47 -7.29
C ARG A 60 0.59 16.79 -7.05
N SER A 61 0.65 17.32 -5.82
CA SER A 61 -0.01 18.59 -5.46
C SER A 61 0.58 19.84 -6.14
N LEU A 62 1.85 19.74 -6.55
CA LEU A 62 2.57 20.78 -7.30
C LEU A 62 2.37 20.65 -8.82
N SER A 63 1.81 19.53 -9.30
CA SER A 63 1.53 19.30 -10.71
C SER A 63 0.11 19.75 -11.07
N SER A 64 0.01 20.74 -11.97
CA SER A 64 -1.27 21.19 -12.52
C SER A 64 -2.00 20.08 -13.28
N LYS A 65 -1.27 19.18 -13.96
CA LYS A 65 -1.86 18.07 -14.72
C LYS A 65 -2.54 17.08 -13.78
N CYS A 66 -1.84 16.66 -12.72
CA CYS A 66 -2.40 15.73 -11.73
C CYS A 66 -3.57 16.34 -10.95
N THR A 67 -3.54 17.66 -10.69
CA THR A 67 -4.67 18.34 -10.04
C THR A 67 -5.89 18.43 -10.97
N LYS A 68 -5.68 18.61 -12.28
CA LYS A 68 -6.76 18.55 -13.27
C LYS A 68 -7.31 17.13 -13.43
N GLU A 69 -6.46 16.10 -13.49
CA GLU A 69 -6.89 14.69 -13.47
C GLU A 69 -7.73 14.34 -12.25
N ASP A 70 -7.35 14.83 -11.07
CA ASP A 70 -8.12 14.61 -9.84
C ASP A 70 -9.53 15.24 -9.93
N ASN A 71 -9.67 16.38 -10.62
CA ASN A 71 -10.91 17.14 -10.80
C ASN A 71 -11.75 16.67 -12.01
N GLN A 72 -11.12 16.08 -13.02
CA GLN A 72 -11.74 15.62 -14.28
C GLN A 72 -12.29 14.18 -14.18
N ASN A 73 -12.61 13.74 -12.95
CA ASN A 73 -13.07 12.38 -12.63
C ASN A 73 -14.47 12.03 -13.17
N ASP A 74 -15.17 12.95 -13.84
CA ASP A 74 -16.54 12.73 -14.31
C ASP A 74 -16.64 12.07 -15.69
N ASP A 75 -15.56 12.06 -16.47
CA ASP A 75 -15.52 11.37 -17.77
C ASP A 75 -15.64 9.85 -17.59
N GLU A 76 -16.62 9.25 -18.24
CA GLU A 76 -16.93 7.81 -18.15
C GLU A 76 -15.71 6.94 -18.49
N ARG A 77 -14.89 7.36 -19.47
CA ARG A 77 -13.67 6.63 -19.84
C ARG A 77 -12.64 6.60 -18.72
N VAL A 78 -12.49 7.68 -17.95
CA VAL A 78 -11.58 7.74 -16.80
C VAL A 78 -12.10 6.84 -15.67
N LYS A 79 -13.42 6.83 -15.43
CA LYS A 79 -14.06 5.90 -14.48
C LYS A 79 -13.83 4.44 -14.86
N LEU A 80 -14.02 4.08 -16.13
CA LEU A 80 -13.78 2.72 -16.63
C LEU A 80 -12.32 2.28 -16.47
N VAL A 81 -11.35 3.14 -16.84
CA VAL A 81 -9.92 2.84 -16.66
C VAL A 81 -9.58 2.67 -15.18
N LYS A 82 -10.17 3.49 -14.29
CA LYS A 82 -9.99 3.38 -12.85
C LYS A 82 -10.53 2.06 -12.28
N ILE A 83 -11.69 1.60 -12.74
CA ILE A 83 -12.24 0.31 -12.30
C ILE A 83 -11.38 -0.85 -12.81
N LYS A 84 -11.00 -0.82 -14.10
CA LYS A 84 -10.16 -1.85 -14.71
C LYS A 84 -8.77 -1.94 -14.07
N SER A 85 -8.15 -0.79 -13.77
CA SER A 85 -6.85 -0.76 -13.08
C SER A 85 -6.95 -1.26 -11.64
N LYS A 86 -8.02 -0.92 -10.90
CA LYS A 86 -8.26 -1.47 -9.55
C LYS A 86 -8.45 -2.99 -9.58
N ALA A 87 -9.25 -3.52 -10.49
CA ALA A 87 -9.44 -4.96 -10.66
C ALA A 87 -8.12 -5.65 -11.03
N SER A 88 -7.34 -5.08 -11.96
CA SER A 88 -6.04 -5.61 -12.32
C SER A 88 -5.03 -5.58 -11.17
N ALA A 89 -5.00 -4.51 -10.37
CA ALA A 89 -4.13 -4.41 -9.20
C ALA A 89 -4.50 -5.42 -8.12
N PHE A 90 -5.80 -5.69 -7.95
CA PHE A 90 -6.28 -6.72 -7.03
C PHE A 90 -5.81 -8.12 -7.45
N ASN A 91 -6.00 -8.47 -8.73
CA ASN A 91 -5.51 -9.74 -9.29
C ASN A 91 -3.99 -9.88 -9.19
N PHE A 92 -3.26 -8.79 -9.46
CA PHE A 92 -1.81 -8.78 -9.30
C PHE A 92 -1.41 -9.02 -7.83
N THR A 93 -2.09 -8.37 -6.88
CA THR A 93 -1.82 -8.53 -5.45
C THR A 93 -2.11 -9.95 -4.98
N LEU A 94 -3.22 -10.55 -5.42
CA LEU A 94 -3.54 -11.95 -5.18
C LEU A 94 -2.45 -12.88 -5.72
N GLY A 95 -1.96 -12.63 -6.93
CA GLY A 95 -0.85 -13.37 -7.52
C GLY A 95 0.42 -13.29 -6.68
N VAL A 96 0.78 -12.09 -6.20
CA VAL A 96 1.94 -11.89 -5.31
C VAL A 96 1.75 -12.60 -3.96
N CYS A 97 0.56 -12.55 -3.36
CA CYS A 97 0.29 -13.30 -2.13
C CYS A 97 0.43 -14.81 -2.35
N PHE A 98 -0.07 -15.32 -3.48
CA PHE A 98 0.02 -16.73 -3.82
C PHE A 98 1.47 -17.18 -4.03
N THR A 99 2.31 -16.38 -4.71
CA THR A 99 3.74 -16.69 -4.86
C THR A 99 4.47 -16.71 -3.52
N ILE A 100 4.14 -15.81 -2.59
CA ILE A 100 4.70 -15.81 -1.24
C ILE A 100 4.31 -17.08 -0.47
N VAL A 101 3.07 -17.55 -0.59
CA VAL A 101 2.63 -18.82 0.02
C VAL A 101 3.44 -19.99 -0.51
N ILE A 102 3.61 -20.09 -1.84
CA ILE A 102 4.43 -21.16 -2.46
C ILE A 102 5.86 -21.11 -1.94
N LEU A 103 6.48 -19.91 -1.93
CA LEU A 103 7.85 -19.75 -1.45
C LEU A 103 7.99 -20.15 0.02
N SER A 104 7.00 -19.77 0.85
CA SER A 104 6.96 -20.12 2.28
C SER A 104 6.77 -21.62 2.49
N MET A 105 6.00 -22.28 1.62
CA MET A 105 5.81 -23.73 1.67
C MET A 105 7.12 -24.49 1.35
N ILE A 106 7.87 -24.03 0.34
CA ILE A 106 9.19 -24.57 0.02
C ILE A 106 10.17 -24.33 1.17
N ALA A 107 10.20 -23.10 1.70
CA ALA A 107 11.07 -22.73 2.81
C ALA A 107 10.77 -23.55 4.08
N TRP A 108 9.49 -23.80 4.38
CA TRP A 108 9.07 -24.71 5.46
C TRP A 108 9.58 -26.12 5.24
N GLY A 109 9.43 -26.67 4.04
CA GLY A 109 9.87 -28.02 3.70
C GLY A 109 11.37 -28.25 3.94
N VAL A 110 12.19 -27.22 3.75
CA VAL A 110 13.64 -27.27 3.97
C VAL A 110 14.03 -26.99 5.42
N THR A 111 13.42 -25.99 6.06
CA THR A 111 13.86 -25.50 7.38
C THR A 111 13.11 -26.12 8.58
N LYS A 112 11.89 -26.63 8.37
CA LYS A 112 10.97 -27.14 9.41
C LYS A 112 10.78 -26.19 10.61
N ASN A 113 10.93 -24.88 10.39
CA ASN A 113 10.88 -23.88 11.46
C ASN A 113 9.47 -23.31 11.62
N ASP A 114 8.82 -23.56 12.78
CA ASP A 114 7.46 -23.14 13.19
C ASP A 114 7.08 -21.70 12.79
N ALA A 115 8.05 -20.77 12.78
CA ALA A 115 7.83 -19.40 12.36
C ALA A 115 7.36 -19.27 10.89
N VAL A 116 7.89 -20.09 9.98
CA VAL A 116 7.56 -20.06 8.54
C VAL A 116 6.13 -20.58 8.30
N LEU A 117 5.66 -21.53 9.10
CA LEU A 117 4.28 -22.02 9.05
C LEU A 117 3.29 -20.97 9.57
N GLY A 118 3.68 -20.19 10.58
CA GLY A 118 2.89 -19.03 11.02
C GLY A 118 2.69 -17.99 9.91
N ILE A 119 3.75 -17.68 9.14
CA ILE A 119 3.68 -16.78 7.99
C ILE A 119 2.77 -17.36 6.90
N LEU A 120 2.91 -18.65 6.61
CA LEU A 120 2.11 -19.35 5.61
C LEU A 120 0.61 -19.27 5.94
N ILE A 121 0.22 -19.59 7.18
CA ILE A 121 -1.17 -19.51 7.64
C ILE A 121 -1.72 -18.09 7.50
N CYS A 122 -0.93 -17.08 7.88
CA CYS A 122 -1.33 -15.68 7.78
C CYS A 122 -1.67 -15.28 6.34
N PHE A 123 -0.81 -15.62 5.38
CA PHE A 123 -1.06 -15.30 3.97
C PHE A 123 -2.24 -16.09 3.38
N ILE A 124 -2.46 -17.34 3.80
CA ILE A 124 -3.65 -18.10 3.38
C ILE A 124 -4.93 -17.39 3.84
N ILE A 125 -5.00 -16.96 5.11
CA ILE A 125 -6.16 -16.23 5.63
C ILE A 125 -6.40 -14.94 4.85
N ILE A 126 -5.34 -14.19 4.52
CA ILE A 126 -5.43 -12.96 3.72
C ILE A 126 -6.03 -13.27 2.33
N ILE A 127 -5.52 -14.30 1.64
CA ILE A 127 -6.05 -14.70 0.32
C ILE A 127 -7.53 -15.09 0.43
N THR A 128 -7.91 -15.83 1.47
CA THR A 128 -9.31 -16.22 1.70
C THR A 128 -10.21 -14.99 1.85
N ILE A 129 -9.82 -14.01 2.69
CA ILE A 129 -10.57 -12.77 2.88
C ILE A 129 -10.69 -12.00 1.55
N MET A 130 -9.61 -11.93 0.76
CA MET A 130 -9.62 -11.28 -0.55
C MET A 130 -10.62 -11.96 -1.50
N MET A 131 -10.64 -13.29 -1.60
CA MET A 131 -11.61 -14.01 -2.43
C MET A 131 -13.05 -13.77 -1.99
N PHE A 132 -13.33 -13.80 -0.68
CA PHE A 132 -14.67 -13.48 -0.17
C PHE A 132 -15.08 -12.03 -0.49
N ALA A 133 -14.15 -11.08 -0.41
CA ALA A 133 -14.41 -9.70 -0.78
C ALA A 133 -14.72 -9.54 -2.28
N GLU A 134 -14.03 -10.28 -3.15
CA GLU A 134 -14.30 -10.29 -4.59
C GLU A 134 -15.71 -10.82 -4.89
N ILE A 135 -16.06 -11.99 -4.34
CA ILE A 135 -17.39 -12.60 -4.51
C ILE A 135 -18.49 -11.67 -3.95
N GLY A 136 -18.28 -11.11 -2.76
CA GLY A 136 -19.23 -10.19 -2.14
C GLY A 136 -19.42 -8.91 -2.96
N SER A 137 -18.33 -8.35 -3.50
CA SER A 137 -18.36 -7.19 -4.38
C SER A 137 -19.09 -7.50 -5.68
N TYR A 138 -18.86 -8.68 -6.27
CA TYR A 138 -19.55 -9.14 -7.47
C TYR A 138 -21.06 -9.18 -7.26
N PHE A 139 -21.52 -9.85 -6.20
CA PHE A 139 -22.95 -9.98 -5.89
C PHE A 139 -23.61 -8.63 -5.55
N TYR A 140 -22.91 -7.77 -4.82
CA TYR A 140 -23.42 -6.43 -4.49
C TYR A 140 -23.65 -5.55 -5.72
N HIS A 141 -22.72 -5.60 -6.69
CA HIS A 141 -22.83 -4.83 -7.91
C HIS A 141 -23.82 -5.44 -8.91
N GLU A 142 -23.90 -6.77 -8.99
CA GLU A 142 -24.90 -7.46 -9.81
C GLU A 142 -26.33 -7.15 -9.35
N LYS A 143 -26.59 -7.15 -8.03
CA LYS A 143 -27.92 -6.82 -7.48
C LYS A 143 -28.37 -5.37 -7.74
N ARG A 144 -27.43 -4.47 -7.98
CA ARG A 144 -27.70 -3.03 -8.17
C ARG A 144 -27.69 -2.59 -9.63
N ASN A 145 -27.42 -3.51 -10.55
CA ASN A 145 -27.46 -3.29 -11.99
C ASN A 145 -28.74 -3.89 -12.57
#